data_AF-A0A4Q2VVN7-F1
#
_entry.id   AF-A0A4Q2VVN7-F1
#
_cell.length_a   1.000
_cell.length_b   1.000
_cell.length_c   1.000
_cell.angle_alpha   90.00
_cell.angle_beta   90.00
_cell.angle_gamma   90.00
#
_symmetry.space_group_name_H-M   'P 1'
#
loop_
_entity.id
_entity.type
_entity.pdbx_description
1 polymer ?
#
loop_
_entity_poly.entity_id
_entity_poly.type
_entity_poly.pdbx_seq_one_letter_code
_entity_poly.pdbx_strand_id
1 'polypeptide(L)'
;MKGRNEESTKALCKLRQLPEDHPFVQAELYGIREQLEREQEAILGVSRWGKIRELLTIPANRYRFMLGFMAQLLGQWSGASAITIYAAEFFGVLGKSGQSEKLFATCILGVVKLVSAYACAFFLVDFIGRRRSLYAGITLQTISVLYIAIFLAIVGTKTLEDGTLTSTQKHAGVGAIAMLYISGVGWTMGWNSFQYLVNAEIWPLRLRALGSSITMCLHFANQYGNTKAVPLMLLHMTSSGFFFFCAAVCILGLIWVWAFVPEMAGRSLESTDELFSLPWYKIGRYGNKLAPDNEAILARDEKAEMKREVEVSQLEQA
;
A
#
# COMPACT_ATOMS: atom_id res chain seq x y z
N MET A 1 -9.90 -21.43 15.97
CA MET A 1 -9.11 -22.51 16.60
C MET A 1 -9.86 -23.84 16.50
N LYS A 2 -9.18 -24.97 16.25
CA LYS A 2 -9.80 -26.31 16.29
C LYS A 2 -10.01 -26.79 17.76
N GLY A 3 -10.70 -26.01 18.59
CA GLY A 3 -10.99 -26.36 19.99
C GLY A 3 -9.78 -26.49 20.93
N ARG A 4 -8.59 -25.98 20.55
CA ARG A 4 -7.36 -26.05 21.34
C ARG A 4 -7.19 -24.83 22.26
N ASN A 5 -8.14 -24.65 23.18
CA ASN A 5 -8.21 -23.45 24.01
C ASN A 5 -7.01 -23.34 24.97
N GLU A 6 -6.59 -24.44 25.60
CA GLU A 6 -5.44 -24.43 26.53
C GLU A 6 -4.12 -24.09 25.84
N GLU A 7 -3.89 -24.61 24.62
CA GLU A 7 -2.68 -24.29 23.86
C GLU A 7 -2.65 -22.81 23.44
N SER A 8 -3.82 -22.26 23.08
CA SER A 8 -3.93 -20.85 22.73
C SER A 8 -3.66 -19.92 23.91
N THR A 9 -4.18 -20.27 25.09
CA THR A 9 -3.91 -19.53 26.32
C THR A 9 -2.42 -19.56 26.66
N LYS A 10 -1.79 -20.75 26.65
CA LYS A 10 -0.35 -20.88 26.90
C LYS A 10 0.50 -20.12 25.90
N ALA A 11 0.12 -20.12 24.62
CA ALA A 11 0.83 -19.36 23.59
C ALA A 11 0.71 -17.84 23.80
N LEU A 12 -0.48 -17.35 24.18
CA LEU A 12 -0.71 -15.93 24.45
C LEU A 12 0.05 -15.47 25.69
N CYS A 13 0.01 -16.25 26.78
CA CYS A 13 0.79 -15.98 28.00
C CYS A 13 2.29 -15.91 27.70
N LYS A 14 2.81 -16.84 26.87
CA LYS A 14 4.21 -16.83 26.43
C LYS A 14 4.55 -15.61 25.59
N LEU A 15 3.65 -15.16 24.72
CA LEU A 15 3.87 -13.99 23.85
C LEU A 15 3.85 -12.68 24.65
N ARG A 16 2.91 -12.55 25.59
CA ARG A 16 2.76 -11.36 26.44
C ARG A 16 3.74 -11.34 27.61
N GLN A 17 4.39 -12.46 27.91
CA GLN A 17 5.22 -12.66 29.11
C GLN A 17 4.47 -12.33 30.41
N LEU A 18 3.18 -12.65 30.43
CA LEU A 18 2.28 -12.42 31.56
C LEU A 18 1.65 -13.75 31.98
N PRO A 19 1.36 -13.93 33.28
CA PRO A 19 0.70 -15.13 33.77
C PRO A 19 -0.77 -15.17 33.30
N GLU A 20 -1.34 -16.37 33.28
CA GLU A 20 -2.67 -16.64 32.69
C GLU A 20 -3.79 -15.84 33.35
N ASP A 21 -3.69 -15.62 34.66
CA ASP A 21 -4.61 -14.87 35.50
C ASP A 21 -4.50 -13.34 35.35
N HIS A 22 -3.53 -12.83 34.58
CA HIS A 22 -3.37 -11.40 34.39
C HIS A 22 -4.60 -10.78 33.68
N PRO A 23 -5.21 -9.70 34.21
CA PRO A 23 -6.43 -9.11 33.67
C PRO A 23 -6.37 -8.78 32.17
N PHE A 24 -5.23 -8.27 31.70
CA PHE A 24 -5.00 -7.99 30.27
C PHE A 24 -5.07 -9.26 29.39
N VAL A 25 -4.48 -10.37 29.84
CA VAL A 25 -4.48 -11.64 29.09
C VAL A 25 -5.88 -12.24 29.06
N GLN A 26 -6.61 -12.16 30.18
CA GLN A 26 -8.00 -12.63 30.27
C GLN A 26 -8.93 -11.81 29.37
N ALA A 27 -8.79 -10.49 29.35
CA ALA A 27 -9.56 -9.61 28.46
C ALA A 27 -9.30 -9.93 26.98
N GLU A 28 -8.03 -10.10 26.58
CA GLU A 28 -7.65 -10.45 25.22
C GLU A 28 -8.16 -11.85 24.82
N LEU A 29 -8.06 -12.85 25.71
CA LEU A 29 -8.63 -14.19 25.48
C LEU A 29 -10.14 -14.17 25.34
N TYR A 30 -10.82 -13.38 26.15
CA TYR A 30 -12.28 -13.23 26.07
C TYR A 30 -12.69 -12.65 24.71
N GLY A 31 -12.06 -11.56 24.27
CA GLY A 31 -12.32 -10.96 22.95
C GLY A 31 -12.06 -11.95 21.79
N ILE A 32 -10.93 -12.67 21.83
CA ILE A 32 -10.61 -13.69 20.81
C ILE A 32 -11.66 -14.81 20.77
N ARG A 33 -12.13 -15.27 21.94
CA ARG A 33 -13.14 -16.35 22.03
C ARG A 33 -14.49 -15.90 21.53
N GLU A 34 -14.96 -14.73 21.95
CA GLU A 34 -16.22 -14.15 21.48
C GLU A 34 -16.20 -13.97 19.96
N GLN A 35 -15.09 -13.48 19.40
CA GLN A 35 -14.92 -13.32 17.96
C GLN A 35 -14.97 -14.67 17.23
N LEU A 36 -14.34 -15.71 17.79
CA LEU A 36 -14.35 -17.05 17.23
C LEU A 36 -15.73 -17.70 17.26
N GLU A 37 -16.50 -17.53 18.34
CA GLU A 37 -17.86 -18.06 18.48
C GLU A 37 -18.81 -17.39 17.48
N ARG A 38 -18.81 -16.05 17.41
CA ARG A 38 -19.56 -15.30 16.39
C ARG A 38 -19.19 -15.74 14.97
N GLU A 39 -17.92 -16.07 14.74
CA GLU A 39 -17.45 -16.55 13.44
C GLU A 39 -17.93 -17.98 13.14
N GLN A 40 -17.84 -18.90 14.11
CA GLN A 40 -18.33 -20.27 13.95
C GLN A 40 -19.83 -20.28 13.66
N GLU A 41 -20.61 -19.48 14.38
CA GLU A 41 -22.04 -19.30 14.13
C GLU A 41 -22.32 -18.73 12.74
N ALA A 42 -21.53 -17.75 12.27
CA ALA A 42 -21.68 -17.18 10.93
C ALA A 42 -21.21 -18.12 9.79
N ILE A 43 -20.29 -19.04 10.07
CA ILE A 43 -19.73 -19.99 9.09
C ILE A 43 -20.60 -21.26 8.99
N LEU A 44 -21.20 -21.70 10.10
CA LEU A 44 -22.06 -22.89 10.16
C LEU A 44 -23.25 -22.72 9.18
N GLY A 45 -23.19 -23.44 8.06
CA GLY A 45 -24.29 -23.52 7.08
C GLY A 45 -24.10 -22.73 5.78
N VAL A 46 -23.03 -21.94 5.61
CA VAL A 46 -22.86 -21.16 4.37
C VAL A 46 -21.91 -21.84 3.38
N SER A 47 -22.48 -22.32 2.27
CA SER A 47 -21.74 -22.88 1.13
C SER A 47 -20.73 -21.88 0.54
N ARG A 48 -19.70 -22.38 -0.16
CA ARG A 48 -18.71 -21.54 -0.88
C ARG A 48 -19.38 -20.51 -1.80
N TRP A 49 -20.48 -20.89 -2.45
CA TRP A 49 -21.31 -19.99 -3.26
C TRP A 49 -22.02 -18.91 -2.45
N GLY A 50 -22.43 -19.22 -1.22
CA GLY A 50 -23.01 -18.26 -0.29
C GLY A 50 -22.01 -17.17 0.10
N LYS A 51 -20.73 -17.52 0.30
CA LYS A 51 -19.67 -16.53 0.57
C LYS A 51 -19.39 -15.60 -0.61
N ILE A 52 -19.40 -16.13 -1.84
CA ILE A 52 -19.25 -15.30 -3.05
C ILE A 52 -20.46 -14.37 -3.21
N ARG A 53 -21.68 -14.87 -2.99
CA ARG A 53 -22.90 -14.06 -3.02
C ARG A 53 -22.81 -12.94 -1.99
N GLU A 54 -22.43 -13.26 -0.76
CA GLU A 54 -22.25 -12.31 0.34
C GLU A 54 -21.22 -11.21 0.03
N LEU A 55 -20.10 -11.58 -0.60
CA LEU A 55 -19.09 -10.63 -1.05
C LEU A 55 -19.67 -9.58 -2.02
N LEU A 56 -20.56 -10.02 -2.92
CA LEU A 56 -21.13 -9.18 -3.96
C LEU A 56 -22.43 -8.47 -3.57
N THR A 57 -23.21 -8.99 -2.62
CA THR A 57 -24.49 -8.40 -2.24
C THR A 57 -24.36 -7.39 -1.11
N ILE A 58 -23.45 -7.61 -0.15
CA ILE A 58 -23.32 -6.72 1.01
C ILE A 58 -22.59 -5.43 0.60
N PRO A 59 -23.18 -4.23 0.84
CA PRO A 59 -22.56 -2.94 0.50
C PRO A 59 -21.15 -2.75 1.07
N ALA A 60 -20.94 -3.11 2.34
CA ALA A 60 -19.64 -3.02 3.00
C ALA A 60 -18.57 -3.89 2.29
N ASN A 61 -18.92 -5.13 1.94
CA ASN A 61 -18.02 -6.05 1.25
C ASN A 61 -17.70 -5.61 -0.17
N ARG A 62 -18.67 -5.02 -0.89
CA ARG A 62 -18.41 -4.40 -2.20
C ARG A 62 -17.44 -3.24 -2.10
N TYR A 63 -17.54 -2.42 -1.05
CA TYR A 63 -16.61 -1.31 -0.84
C TYR A 63 -15.19 -1.81 -0.53
N ARG A 64 -15.06 -2.82 0.34
CA ARG A 64 -13.79 -3.51 0.60
C ARG A 64 -13.20 -4.09 -0.68
N PHE A 65 -14.01 -4.76 -1.50
CA PHE A 65 -13.59 -5.27 -2.80
C PHE A 65 -13.13 -4.15 -3.75
N MET A 66 -13.87 -3.04 -3.84
CA MET A 66 -13.45 -1.87 -4.61
C MET A 66 -12.10 -1.34 -4.13
N LEU A 67 -11.88 -1.23 -2.82
CA LEU A 67 -10.59 -0.81 -2.26
C LEU A 67 -9.45 -1.73 -2.67
N GLY A 68 -9.61 -3.03 -2.46
CA GLY A 68 -8.61 -4.03 -2.83
C GLY A 68 -8.33 -4.01 -4.34
N PHE A 69 -9.37 -4.07 -5.17
CA PHE A 69 -9.24 -4.10 -6.63
C PHE A 69 -8.59 -2.83 -7.18
N MET A 70 -9.08 -1.65 -6.80
CA MET A 70 -8.56 -0.38 -7.31
C MET A 70 -7.12 -0.15 -6.87
N ALA A 71 -6.72 -0.60 -5.67
CA ALA A 71 -5.32 -0.56 -5.25
C ALA A 71 -4.41 -1.39 -6.17
N GLN A 72 -4.84 -2.60 -6.55
CA GLN A 72 -4.08 -3.44 -7.50
C GLN A 72 -4.07 -2.82 -8.91
N LEU A 73 -5.22 -2.33 -9.38
CA LEU A 73 -5.36 -1.74 -10.71
C LEU A 73 -4.50 -0.47 -10.84
N LEU A 74 -4.72 0.54 -10.00
CA LEU A 74 -4.00 1.81 -10.06
C LEU A 74 -2.51 1.61 -9.74
N GLY A 75 -2.18 0.74 -8.79
CA GLY A 75 -0.79 0.43 -8.44
C GLY A 75 -0.01 -0.20 -9.59
N GLN A 76 -0.58 -1.19 -10.27
CA GLN A 76 0.09 -1.87 -11.40
C GLN A 76 0.20 -0.97 -12.64
N TRP A 77 -0.86 -0.22 -12.95
CA TRP A 77 -0.90 0.63 -14.13
C TRP A 77 -0.23 2.00 -13.93
N SER A 78 0.23 2.33 -12.71
CA SER A 78 1.07 3.51 -12.42
C SER A 78 2.45 3.47 -13.11
N GLY A 79 2.84 2.33 -13.68
CA GLY A 79 4.03 2.18 -14.52
C GLY A 79 5.27 1.62 -13.82
N ALA A 80 5.31 1.51 -12.49
CA ALA A 80 6.53 1.12 -11.79
C ALA A 80 6.96 -0.35 -12.05
N SER A 81 6.00 -1.27 -12.17
CA SER A 81 6.28 -2.67 -12.54
C SER A 81 6.88 -2.74 -13.94
N ALA A 82 6.27 -2.04 -14.91
CA ALA A 82 6.79 -1.91 -16.27
C ALA A 82 8.19 -1.28 -16.32
N ILE A 83 8.42 -0.20 -15.59
CA ILE A 83 9.72 0.47 -15.50
C ILE A 83 10.78 -0.49 -14.97
N THR A 84 10.43 -1.36 -14.03
CA THR A 84 11.37 -2.34 -13.47
C THR A 84 11.70 -3.44 -14.48
N ILE A 85 10.69 -3.97 -15.17
CA ILE A 85 10.85 -5.03 -16.17
C ILE A 85 11.67 -4.54 -17.37
N TYR A 86 11.38 -3.34 -17.85
CA TYR A 86 12.02 -2.73 -19.02
C TYR A 86 13.06 -1.66 -18.63
N ALA A 87 13.66 -1.77 -17.43
CA ALA A 87 14.56 -0.75 -16.90
C ALA A 87 15.73 -0.43 -17.84
N ALA A 88 16.39 -1.47 -18.37
CA ALA A 88 17.49 -1.31 -19.31
C ALA A 88 17.08 -0.57 -20.60
N GLU A 89 15.87 -0.84 -21.10
CA GLU A 89 15.28 -0.15 -22.25
C GLU A 89 15.08 1.34 -21.93
N PHE A 90 14.44 1.65 -20.80
CA PHE A 90 14.17 3.02 -20.37
C PHE A 90 15.45 3.80 -20.10
N PHE A 91 16.47 3.21 -19.47
CA PHE A 91 17.77 3.86 -19.31
C PHE A 91 18.43 4.13 -20.66
N GLY A 92 18.25 3.24 -21.64
CA GLY A 92 18.68 3.47 -23.02
C GLY A 92 18.02 4.69 -23.64
N VAL A 93 16.69 4.77 -23.53
CA VAL A 93 15.92 5.92 -24.03
C VAL A 93 16.27 7.22 -23.31
N LEU A 94 16.75 7.15 -22.07
CA LEU A 94 17.23 8.31 -21.30
C LEU A 94 18.68 8.70 -21.59
N GLY A 95 19.34 8.06 -22.57
CA GLY A 95 20.68 8.43 -23.04
C GLY A 95 21.82 7.61 -22.46
N LYS A 96 21.55 6.46 -21.83
CA LYS A 96 22.60 5.49 -21.46
C LYS A 96 22.95 4.59 -22.64
N SER A 97 24.18 4.74 -23.12
CA SER A 97 24.75 3.95 -24.21
C SER A 97 25.53 2.75 -23.66
N GLY A 98 25.45 1.61 -24.37
CA GLY A 98 26.15 0.38 -23.99
C GLY A 98 25.38 -0.51 -23.00
N GLN A 99 25.49 -1.83 -23.20
CA GLN A 99 24.75 -2.81 -22.40
C GLN A 99 25.19 -2.82 -20.93
N SER A 100 26.50 -2.70 -20.66
CA SER A 100 27.04 -2.69 -19.30
C SER A 100 26.49 -1.52 -18.47
N GLU A 101 26.43 -0.30 -19.05
CA GLU A 101 25.89 0.87 -18.35
C GLU A 101 24.40 0.75 -18.06
N LYS A 102 23.61 0.25 -19.02
CA LYS A 102 22.17 0.02 -18.84
C LYS A 102 21.87 -0.98 -17.73
N LEU A 103 22.62 -2.09 -17.70
CA LEU A 103 22.50 -3.11 -16.66
C LEU A 103 22.94 -2.56 -15.30
N PHE A 104 24.05 -1.82 -15.26
CA PHE A 104 24.53 -1.20 -14.01
C PHE A 104 23.52 -0.20 -13.43
N ALA A 105 22.93 0.66 -14.26
CA ALA A 105 21.85 1.57 -13.84
C ALA A 105 20.62 0.80 -13.34
N THR A 106 20.28 -0.33 -13.97
CA THR A 106 19.22 -1.22 -13.52
C THR A 106 19.51 -1.83 -12.14
N CYS A 107 20.76 -2.24 -11.88
CA CYS A 107 21.18 -2.71 -10.56
C CYS A 107 21.02 -1.62 -9.50
N ILE A 108 21.43 -0.37 -9.80
CA ILE A 108 21.24 0.76 -8.90
C ILE A 108 19.74 0.97 -8.60
N LEU A 109 18.87 0.89 -9.61
CA LEU A 109 17.41 0.98 -9.40
C LEU A 109 16.93 -0.08 -8.42
N GLY A 110 17.43 -1.32 -8.53
CA GLY A 110 17.14 -2.40 -7.59
C GLY A 110 17.56 -2.08 -6.16
N VAL A 111 18.79 -1.58 -5.97
CA VAL A 111 19.31 -1.18 -4.65
C VAL A 111 18.49 -0.03 -4.06
N VAL A 112 18.19 1.00 -4.86
CA VAL A 112 17.37 2.15 -4.43
C VAL A 112 15.99 1.67 -3.96
N LYS A 113 15.34 0.79 -4.71
CA LYS A 113 14.05 0.21 -4.33
C LYS A 113 14.15 -0.62 -3.05
N LEU A 114 15.20 -1.43 -2.89
CA LEU A 114 15.42 -2.24 -1.69
C LEU A 114 15.59 -1.37 -0.44
N VAL A 115 16.49 -0.38 -0.50
CA VAL A 115 16.75 0.56 0.61
C VAL A 115 15.47 1.33 0.93
N SER A 116 14.76 1.80 -0.09
CA SER A 116 13.49 2.52 0.09
C SER A 116 12.41 1.64 0.73
N ALA A 117 12.36 0.35 0.38
CA ALA A 117 11.40 -0.60 0.96
C ALA A 117 11.63 -0.77 2.46
N TYR A 118 12.88 -0.98 2.88
CA TYR A 118 13.22 -1.08 4.29
C TYR A 118 12.98 0.24 5.04
N ALA A 119 13.37 1.38 4.45
CA ALA A 119 13.11 2.69 5.05
C ALA A 119 11.61 2.94 5.25
N CYS A 120 10.79 2.59 4.26
CA CYS A 120 9.34 2.74 4.36
C CYS A 120 8.73 1.80 5.40
N ALA A 121 9.16 0.53 5.41
CA ALA A 121 8.64 -0.49 6.30
C ALA A 121 8.94 -0.19 7.78
N PHE A 122 10.16 0.28 8.10
CA PHE A 122 10.57 0.49 9.50
C PHE A 122 10.26 1.88 10.05
N PHE A 123 10.25 2.92 9.21
CA PHE A 123 10.18 4.30 9.70
C PHE A 123 8.97 5.08 9.22
N LEU A 124 8.45 4.77 8.04
CA LEU A 124 7.56 5.72 7.36
C LEU A 124 6.09 5.37 7.55
N VAL A 125 5.73 4.08 7.47
CA VAL A 125 4.34 3.63 7.63
C VAL A 125 3.82 3.87 9.05
N ASP A 126 4.64 3.58 10.06
CA ASP A 126 4.22 3.66 11.45
C ASP A 126 4.21 5.08 12.01
N PHE A 127 5.07 5.97 11.52
CA PHE A 127 5.14 7.37 11.99
C PHE A 127 4.22 8.32 11.21
N ILE A 128 4.17 8.18 9.88
CA ILE A 128 3.44 9.13 9.02
C ILE A 128 1.97 8.72 8.87
N GLY A 129 1.65 7.45 9.07
CA GLY A 129 0.33 6.88 8.81
C GLY A 129 0.20 6.43 7.36
N ARG A 130 -0.72 5.50 7.12
CA ARG A 130 -0.77 4.72 5.88
C ARG A 130 -1.31 5.53 4.72
N ARG A 131 -2.36 6.30 4.96
CA ARG A 131 -2.96 7.14 3.93
C ARG A 131 -1.98 8.26 3.52
N ARG A 132 -1.30 8.86 4.49
CA ARG A 132 -0.33 9.94 4.23
C ARG A 132 0.92 9.44 3.51
N SER A 133 1.46 8.27 3.90
CA SER A 133 2.55 7.61 3.17
C SER A 133 2.15 7.31 1.72
N LEU A 134 0.93 6.80 1.53
CA LEU A 134 0.39 6.54 0.19
C LEU A 134 0.35 7.82 -0.66
N TYR A 135 -0.18 8.91 -0.11
CA TYR A 135 -0.21 10.20 -0.80
C TYR A 135 1.15 10.73 -1.17
N ALA A 136 2.09 10.75 -0.22
CA ALA A 136 3.44 11.23 -0.45
C ALA A 136 4.13 10.39 -1.54
N GLY A 137 3.95 9.06 -1.50
CA GLY A 137 4.53 8.14 -2.47
C GLY A 137 4.00 8.35 -3.88
N ILE A 138 2.68 8.40 -4.04
CA ILE A 138 2.06 8.63 -5.36
C ILE A 138 2.42 10.02 -5.88
N THR A 139 2.46 11.05 -5.03
CA THR A 139 2.83 12.41 -5.44
C THR A 139 4.27 12.47 -5.94
N LEU A 140 5.19 11.86 -5.19
CA LEU A 140 6.61 11.77 -5.57
C LEU A 140 6.77 11.02 -6.89
N GLN A 141 6.06 9.89 -7.06
CA GLN A 141 6.04 9.14 -8.31
C GLN A 141 5.49 9.98 -9.45
N THR A 142 4.36 10.68 -9.25
CA THR A 142 3.70 11.51 -10.27
C THR A 142 4.62 12.60 -10.80
N ILE A 143 5.27 13.37 -9.90
CA ILE A 143 6.20 14.44 -10.28
C ILE A 143 7.37 13.85 -11.08
N SER A 144 7.87 12.70 -10.65
CA SER A 144 8.98 12.00 -11.31
C SER A 144 8.64 11.55 -12.72
N VAL A 145 7.54 10.81 -12.89
CA VAL A 145 7.15 10.30 -14.22
C VAL A 145 6.70 11.43 -15.14
N LEU A 146 6.12 12.51 -14.61
CA LEU A 146 5.73 13.68 -15.39
C LEU A 146 6.97 14.45 -15.90
N TYR A 147 7.99 14.60 -15.06
CA TYR A 147 9.27 15.19 -15.49
C TYR A 147 9.88 14.39 -16.65
N ILE A 148 9.92 13.05 -16.51
CA ILE A 148 10.45 12.16 -17.55
C ILE A 148 9.63 12.26 -18.84
N ALA A 149 8.30 12.29 -18.74
CA ALA A 149 7.41 12.43 -19.88
C ALA A 149 7.67 13.72 -20.66
N ILE A 150 7.77 14.86 -19.94
CA ILE A 150 8.05 16.18 -20.53
C ILE A 150 9.44 16.21 -21.15
N PHE A 151 10.45 15.68 -20.47
CA PHE A 151 11.83 15.61 -20.99
C PHE A 151 11.87 14.83 -22.31
N LEU A 152 11.27 13.64 -22.35
CA LEU A 152 11.24 12.81 -23.55
C LEU A 152 10.40 13.42 -24.68
N ALA A 153 9.37 14.20 -24.36
CA ALA A 153 8.57 14.91 -25.36
C ALA A 153 9.32 16.09 -26.00
N ILE A 154 10.14 16.81 -25.22
CA ILE A 154 10.90 17.98 -25.70
C ILE A 154 12.16 17.53 -26.46
N VAL A 155 12.93 16.61 -25.88
CA VAL A 155 14.19 16.16 -26.49
C VAL A 155 13.93 15.19 -27.64
N GLY A 156 12.91 14.35 -27.54
CA GLY A 156 12.64 13.30 -28.52
C GLY A 156 13.65 12.15 -28.42
N THR A 157 13.16 10.91 -28.52
CA THR A 157 14.00 9.71 -28.39
C THR A 157 15.08 9.61 -29.48
N LYS A 158 14.80 10.12 -30.68
CA LYS A 158 15.74 10.13 -31.81
C LYS A 158 16.94 11.05 -31.61
N THR A 159 16.73 12.21 -30.99
CA THR A 159 17.82 13.17 -30.71
C THR A 159 18.76 12.67 -29.61
N LEU A 160 18.29 11.77 -28.75
CA LEU A 160 19.12 11.05 -27.78
C LEU A 160 19.97 9.95 -28.42
N GLU A 161 19.48 9.30 -29.49
CA GLU A 161 20.20 8.29 -30.26
C GLU A 161 21.25 8.89 -31.21
N ASP A 162 20.95 10.04 -31.83
CA ASP A 162 21.84 10.73 -32.77
C ASP A 162 22.99 11.50 -32.09
N GLY A 163 22.98 11.61 -30.75
CA GLY A 163 24.05 12.21 -29.95
C GLY A 163 24.19 13.74 -30.07
N THR A 164 23.32 14.40 -30.83
CA THR A 164 23.33 15.86 -31.05
C THR A 164 22.65 16.63 -29.91
N LEU A 165 23.00 16.30 -28.66
CA LEU A 165 22.41 16.95 -27.47
C LEU A 165 23.21 18.19 -27.08
N THR A 166 22.51 19.31 -26.88
CA THR A 166 23.08 20.48 -26.21
C THR A 166 23.48 20.17 -24.76
N SER A 167 24.42 20.92 -24.19
CA SER A 167 24.85 20.74 -22.80
C SER A 167 23.68 20.78 -21.80
N THR A 168 22.71 21.67 -22.03
CA THR A 168 21.49 21.78 -21.23
C THR A 168 20.62 20.52 -21.30
N GLN A 169 20.46 19.93 -22.50
CA GLN A 169 19.69 18.68 -22.67
C GLN A 169 20.38 17.49 -22.02
N LYS A 170 21.72 17.45 -22.01
CA LYS A 170 22.47 16.41 -21.29
C LYS A 170 22.23 16.48 -19.78
N HIS A 171 22.28 17.68 -19.19
CA HIS A 171 21.97 17.86 -17.76
C HIS A 171 20.52 17.48 -17.43
N ALA A 172 19.56 17.82 -18.29
CA ALA A 172 18.17 17.41 -18.12
C ALA A 172 18.00 15.88 -18.21
N GLY A 173 18.77 15.19 -19.06
CA GLY A 173 18.77 13.73 -19.15
C GLY A 173 19.29 13.05 -17.88
N VAL A 174 20.34 13.59 -17.27
CA VAL A 174 20.80 13.15 -15.93
C VAL A 174 19.70 13.34 -14.89
N GLY A 175 18.99 14.48 -14.94
CA GLY A 175 17.80 14.73 -14.14
C GLY A 175 16.72 13.66 -14.35
N ALA A 176 16.44 13.27 -15.59
CA ALA A 176 15.42 12.27 -15.89
C ALA A 176 15.79 10.88 -15.37
N ILE A 177 17.08 10.50 -15.43
CA ILE A 177 17.60 9.27 -14.80
C ILE A 177 17.41 9.32 -13.27
N ALA A 178 17.73 10.45 -12.64
CA ALA A 178 17.52 10.63 -11.20
C ALA A 178 16.03 10.54 -10.84
N MET A 179 15.15 11.18 -11.61
CA MET A 179 13.70 11.07 -11.43
C MET A 179 13.20 9.64 -11.62
N LEU A 180 13.81 8.83 -12.50
CA LEU A 180 13.42 7.42 -12.66
C LEU A 180 13.66 6.64 -11.35
N TYR A 181 14.81 6.86 -10.70
CA TYR A 181 15.11 6.29 -9.38
C TYR A 181 14.13 6.80 -8.31
N ILE A 182 13.86 8.11 -8.27
CA ILE A 182 12.92 8.73 -7.33
C ILE A 182 11.50 8.18 -7.53
N SER A 183 11.09 7.88 -8.77
CA SER A 183 9.80 7.23 -9.04
C SER A 183 9.71 5.85 -8.39
N GLY A 184 10.82 5.11 -8.36
CA GLY A 184 10.94 3.82 -7.68
C GLY A 184 10.80 3.95 -6.16
N VAL A 185 11.35 5.01 -5.57
CA VAL A 185 11.16 5.36 -4.16
C VAL A 185 9.69 5.65 -3.88
N GLY A 186 9.08 6.54 -4.67
CA GLY A 186 7.68 6.95 -4.53
C GLY A 186 6.71 5.76 -4.64
N TRP A 187 6.92 4.88 -5.62
CA TRP A 187 6.10 3.68 -5.77
C TRP A 187 6.23 2.71 -4.59
N THR A 188 7.46 2.52 -4.11
CA THR A 188 7.74 1.64 -2.96
C THR A 188 7.06 2.16 -1.69
N MET A 189 7.13 3.47 -1.46
CA MET A 189 6.49 4.15 -0.32
C MET A 189 4.97 4.18 -0.42
N GLY A 190 4.44 4.29 -1.64
CA GLY A 190 3.02 4.42 -1.92
C GLY A 190 2.35 3.08 -2.19
N TRP A 191 2.19 2.78 -3.48
CA TRP A 191 1.40 1.64 -3.96
C TRP A 191 1.89 0.29 -3.44
N ASN A 192 3.20 0.07 -3.38
CA ASN A 192 3.74 -1.23 -2.98
C ASN A 192 3.39 -1.57 -1.54
N SER A 193 3.62 -0.65 -0.61
CA SER A 193 3.27 -0.87 0.80
C SER A 193 1.75 -0.98 0.97
N PHE A 194 0.99 -0.08 0.35
CA PHE A 194 -0.46 -0.02 0.54
C PHE A 194 -1.20 -1.25 -0.02
N GLN A 195 -0.83 -1.76 -1.21
CA GLN A 195 -1.58 -2.82 -1.88
C GLN A 195 -1.62 -4.15 -1.09
N TYR A 196 -0.54 -4.50 -0.40
CA TYR A 196 -0.47 -5.71 0.41
C TYR A 196 -1.15 -5.51 1.76
N LEU A 197 -0.99 -4.31 2.30
CA LEU A 197 -1.46 -3.95 3.61
C LEU A 197 -2.99 -3.80 3.66
N VAL A 198 -3.57 -3.09 2.68
CA VAL A 198 -5.03 -2.99 2.51
C VAL A 198 -5.64 -4.38 2.31
N ASN A 199 -4.97 -5.28 1.59
CA ASN A 199 -5.48 -6.63 1.36
C ASN A 199 -5.47 -7.50 2.63
N ALA A 200 -4.65 -7.17 3.64
CA ALA A 200 -4.65 -7.90 4.91
C ALA A 200 -5.76 -7.39 5.87
N GLU A 201 -6.15 -6.12 5.75
CA GLU A 201 -6.93 -5.43 6.78
C GLU A 201 -8.39 -5.20 6.45
N ILE A 202 -8.72 -5.05 5.16
CA ILE A 202 -10.10 -4.72 4.79
C ILE A 202 -11.06 -5.89 4.90
N TRP A 203 -10.55 -7.14 4.93
CA TRP A 203 -11.42 -8.30 4.85
C TRP A 203 -11.86 -8.79 6.24
N PRO A 204 -13.18 -8.98 6.44
CA PRO A 204 -13.67 -9.62 7.65
C PRO A 204 -13.14 -11.05 7.70
N LEU A 205 -12.84 -11.56 8.89
CA LEU A 205 -12.20 -12.86 9.12
C LEU A 205 -12.78 -13.99 8.25
N ARG A 206 -14.11 -14.10 8.23
CA ARG A 206 -14.87 -15.12 7.49
C ARG A 206 -14.68 -15.09 5.96
N LEU A 207 -14.44 -13.92 5.38
CA LEU A 207 -14.20 -13.73 3.94
C LEU A 207 -12.72 -13.51 3.60
N ARG A 208 -11.84 -13.39 4.60
CA ARG A 208 -10.43 -13.03 4.41
C ARG A 208 -9.73 -13.92 3.40
N ALA A 209 -9.81 -15.23 3.56
CA ALA A 209 -9.18 -16.15 2.61
C ALA A 209 -9.69 -15.98 1.16
N LEU A 210 -11.01 -15.83 0.99
CA LEU A 210 -11.64 -15.68 -0.33
C LEU A 210 -11.30 -14.31 -0.96
N GLY A 211 -11.53 -13.22 -0.21
CA GLY A 211 -11.30 -11.85 -0.67
C GLY A 211 -9.83 -11.59 -0.97
N SER A 212 -8.91 -12.06 -0.11
CA SER A 212 -7.47 -11.94 -0.36
C SER A 212 -7.03 -12.73 -1.58
N SER A 213 -7.58 -13.94 -1.81
CA SER A 213 -7.27 -14.74 -3.00
C SER A 213 -7.74 -14.08 -4.29
N ILE A 214 -8.96 -13.52 -4.30
CA ILE A 214 -9.49 -12.80 -5.45
C ILE A 214 -8.66 -11.55 -5.73
N THR A 215 -8.29 -10.79 -4.69
CA THR A 215 -7.45 -9.59 -4.83
C THR A 215 -6.08 -9.93 -5.40
N MET A 216 -5.45 -11.01 -4.95
CA MET A 216 -4.16 -11.47 -5.49
C MET A 216 -4.30 -12.03 -6.92
N CYS A 217 -5.40 -12.70 -7.25
CA CYS A 217 -5.68 -13.10 -8.63
C CYS A 217 -5.75 -11.87 -9.55
N LEU A 218 -6.46 -10.82 -9.12
CA LEU A 218 -6.55 -9.56 -9.85
C LEU A 218 -5.20 -8.84 -9.92
N HIS A 219 -4.37 -8.91 -8.87
CA HIS A 219 -3.01 -8.42 -8.89
C HIS A 219 -2.19 -9.06 -10.02
N PHE A 220 -2.14 -10.39 -10.07
CA PHE A 220 -1.38 -11.11 -11.11
C PHE A 220 -1.98 -10.93 -12.50
N ALA A 221 -3.30 -10.87 -12.62
CA ALA A 221 -3.96 -10.58 -13.90
C ALA A 221 -3.57 -9.20 -14.44
N ASN A 222 -3.56 -8.17 -13.58
CA ASN A 222 -3.11 -6.83 -13.95
C ASN A 222 -1.62 -6.80 -14.27
N GLN A 223 -0.79 -7.51 -13.50
CA GLN A 223 0.65 -7.59 -13.76
C GLN A 223 0.94 -8.24 -15.11
N TYR A 224 0.25 -9.32 -15.45
CA TYR A 224 0.33 -9.97 -16.75
C TYR A 224 -0.12 -9.03 -17.88
N GLY A 225 -1.29 -8.40 -17.71
CA GLY A 225 -1.83 -7.45 -18.68
C GLY A 225 -0.87 -6.28 -18.94
N ASN A 226 -0.32 -5.69 -17.87
CA ASN A 226 0.66 -4.62 -17.96
C ASN A 226 1.94 -5.06 -18.70
N THR A 227 2.50 -6.22 -18.33
CA THR A 227 3.71 -6.76 -18.98
C THR A 227 3.52 -6.98 -20.48
N LYS A 228 2.32 -7.41 -20.91
CA LYS A 228 1.98 -7.59 -22.33
C LYS A 228 1.66 -6.28 -23.05
N ALA A 229 0.99 -5.35 -22.39
CA ALA A 229 0.57 -4.08 -22.99
C ALA A 229 1.73 -3.11 -23.20
N VAL A 230 2.71 -3.07 -22.29
CA VAL A 230 3.79 -2.08 -22.31
C VAL A 230 4.58 -2.05 -23.62
N PRO A 231 5.04 -3.18 -24.20
CA PRO A 231 5.71 -3.14 -25.51
C PRO A 231 4.86 -2.51 -26.62
N LEU A 232 3.57 -2.83 -26.66
CA LEU A 232 2.63 -2.26 -27.63
C LEU A 232 2.41 -0.76 -27.39
N MET A 233 2.33 -0.34 -26.12
CA MET A 233 2.25 1.06 -25.76
C MET A 233 3.52 1.82 -26.16
N LEU A 234 4.71 1.27 -25.95
CA LEU A 234 5.96 1.90 -26.37
C LEU A 234 6.04 2.04 -27.89
N LEU A 235 5.52 1.05 -28.64
CA LEU A 235 5.48 1.09 -30.11
C LEU A 235 4.50 2.15 -30.64
N HIS A 236 3.29 2.24 -30.09
CA HIS A 236 2.24 3.11 -30.62
C HIS A 236 2.18 4.50 -29.98
N MET A 237 2.49 4.61 -28.68
CA MET A 237 2.42 5.87 -27.92
C MET A 237 3.79 6.53 -27.74
N THR A 238 4.88 5.86 -28.14
CA THR A 238 6.27 6.22 -27.82
C THR A 238 6.58 6.20 -26.31
N SER A 239 7.85 6.31 -25.94
CA SER A 239 8.26 6.33 -24.53
C SER A 239 7.68 7.53 -23.77
N SER A 240 7.60 8.71 -24.39
CA SER A 240 7.00 9.89 -23.73
C SER A 240 5.51 9.68 -23.45
N GLY A 241 4.76 9.13 -24.41
CA GLY A 241 3.34 8.81 -24.24
C GLY A 241 3.10 7.75 -23.16
N PHE A 242 3.99 6.76 -23.03
CA PHE A 242 3.93 5.80 -21.92
C PHE A 242 4.08 6.51 -20.54
N PHE A 243 5.05 7.42 -20.39
CA PHE A 243 5.22 8.13 -19.12
C PHE A 243 4.08 9.13 -18.84
N PHE A 244 3.49 9.75 -19.87
CA PHE A 244 2.26 10.56 -19.71
C PHE A 244 1.07 9.70 -19.26
N PHE A 245 0.90 8.51 -19.82
CA PHE A 245 -0.11 7.56 -19.37
C PHE A 245 0.10 7.20 -17.89
N CYS A 246 1.33 6.88 -17.49
CA CYS A 246 1.66 6.58 -16.09
C CYS A 246 1.36 7.76 -15.16
N ALA A 247 1.70 8.98 -15.57
CA ALA A 247 1.38 10.21 -14.83
C ALA A 247 -0.13 10.40 -14.65
N ALA A 248 -0.91 10.20 -15.72
CA ALA A 248 -2.36 10.28 -15.67
C ALA A 248 -2.97 9.25 -14.70
N VAL A 249 -2.49 8.00 -14.74
CA VAL A 249 -2.92 6.96 -13.79
C VAL A 249 -2.55 7.33 -12.34
N CYS A 250 -1.37 7.91 -12.11
CA CYS A 250 -0.98 8.36 -10.77
C CYS A 250 -1.86 9.50 -10.26
N ILE A 251 -2.21 10.47 -11.12
CA ILE A 251 -3.14 11.57 -10.78
C ILE A 251 -4.53 11.03 -10.44
N LEU A 252 -5.05 10.11 -11.26
CA LEU A 252 -6.31 9.40 -10.95
C LEU A 252 -6.21 8.65 -9.63
N GLY A 253 -5.05 8.05 -9.36
CA GLY A 253 -4.69 7.44 -8.09
C GLY A 253 -4.80 8.40 -6.91
N LEU A 254 -4.22 9.60 -6.99
CA LEU A 254 -4.31 10.62 -5.95
C LEU A 254 -5.76 11.03 -5.66
N ILE A 255 -6.56 11.21 -6.71
CA ILE A 255 -7.99 11.54 -6.60
C ILE A 255 -8.74 10.40 -5.92
N TRP A 256 -8.43 9.15 -6.30
CA TRP A 256 -9.05 7.97 -5.72
C TRP A 256 -8.69 7.80 -4.23
N VAL A 257 -7.42 7.95 -3.86
CA VAL A 257 -6.97 7.93 -2.45
C VAL A 257 -7.64 9.04 -1.64
N TRP A 258 -7.87 10.19 -2.25
CA TRP A 258 -8.60 11.28 -1.60
C TRP A 258 -10.06 11.00 -1.34
N ALA A 259 -10.75 10.42 -2.32
CA ALA A 259 -12.18 10.19 -2.21
C ALA A 259 -12.51 8.93 -1.37
N PHE A 260 -11.74 7.85 -1.52
CA PHE A 260 -12.17 6.52 -1.10
C PHE A 260 -11.29 5.85 -0.05
N VAL A 261 -10.01 6.19 0.07
CA VAL A 261 -9.13 5.50 1.03
C VAL A 261 -9.25 6.12 2.42
N PRO A 262 -9.77 5.40 3.43
CA PRO A 262 -9.74 5.87 4.81
C PRO A 262 -8.34 5.73 5.40
N GLU A 263 -8.07 6.40 6.53
CA GLU A 263 -6.83 6.19 7.26
C GLU A 263 -7.02 5.03 8.26
N MET A 264 -6.33 3.93 7.98
CA MET A 264 -6.42 2.66 8.71
C MET A 264 -5.27 2.48 9.73
N ALA A 265 -4.34 3.44 9.82
CA ALA A 265 -3.19 3.29 10.70
C ALA A 265 -3.61 3.25 12.18
N GLY A 266 -3.09 2.26 12.90
CA GLY A 266 -3.28 2.10 14.34
C GLY A 266 -4.61 1.49 14.76
N ARG A 267 -5.48 1.12 13.81
CA ARG A 267 -6.78 0.52 14.12
C ARG A 267 -6.72 -0.96 14.40
N SER A 268 -7.54 -1.41 15.36
CA SER A 268 -7.87 -2.83 15.49
C SER A 268 -8.70 -3.31 14.31
N LEU A 269 -8.71 -4.63 14.07
CA LEU A 269 -9.52 -5.24 13.02
C LEU A 269 -11.02 -5.01 13.25
N GLU A 270 -11.44 -4.89 14.51
CA GLU A 270 -12.83 -4.68 14.93
C GLU A 270 -13.29 -3.25 14.61
N SER A 271 -12.48 -2.27 15.02
CA SER A 271 -12.64 -0.85 14.67
C SER A 271 -12.65 -0.60 13.14
N THR A 272 -11.93 -1.44 12.40
CA THR A 272 -11.93 -1.41 10.93
C THR A 272 -13.26 -1.91 10.35
N ASP A 273 -13.92 -2.88 10.97
CA ASP A 273 -15.24 -3.34 10.53
C ASP A 273 -16.34 -2.31 10.77
N GLU A 274 -16.28 -1.57 11.88
CA GLU A 274 -17.18 -0.43 12.15
C GLU A 274 -17.04 0.67 11.10
N LEU A 275 -15.82 0.97 10.68
CA LEU A 275 -15.54 1.94 9.61
C LEU A 275 -16.25 1.58 8.30
N PHE A 276 -16.34 0.30 7.95
CA PHE A 276 -17.02 -0.18 6.74
C PHE A 276 -18.54 -0.28 6.88
N SER A 277 -19.10 -0.10 8.08
CA SER A 277 -20.55 0.01 8.30
C SER A 277 -21.11 1.36 7.83
N LEU A 278 -20.26 2.38 7.71
CA LEU A 278 -20.64 3.71 7.25
C LEU A 278 -21.04 3.69 5.75
N PRO A 279 -21.87 4.65 5.28
CA PRO A 279 -22.13 4.82 3.86
C PRO A 279 -20.82 5.04 3.08
N TRP A 280 -20.68 4.35 1.94
CA TRP A 280 -19.44 4.30 1.15
C TRP A 280 -18.79 5.67 0.87
N TYR A 281 -19.61 6.70 0.61
CA TYR A 281 -19.13 8.05 0.30
C TYR A 281 -18.57 8.81 1.51
N LYS A 282 -18.84 8.33 2.74
CA LYS A 282 -18.32 8.91 3.99
C LYS A 282 -17.04 8.23 4.46
N ILE A 283 -16.79 6.98 4.08
CA ILE A 283 -15.68 6.17 4.58
C ILE A 283 -14.33 6.85 4.28
N GLY A 284 -14.04 7.15 3.01
CA GLY A 284 -12.73 7.70 2.64
C GLY A 284 -12.44 9.09 3.22
N ARG A 285 -13.43 9.99 3.28
CA ARG A 285 -13.22 11.38 3.74
C ARG A 285 -13.46 11.61 5.22
N TYR A 286 -14.48 10.96 5.78
CA TYR A 286 -14.98 11.24 7.14
C TYR A 286 -14.92 10.02 8.06
N GLY A 287 -14.49 8.86 7.57
CA GLY A 287 -14.50 7.61 8.33
C GLY A 287 -13.81 7.71 9.68
N ASN A 288 -12.66 8.39 9.75
CA ASN A 288 -11.95 8.56 11.03
C ASN A 288 -12.62 9.52 12.01
N LYS A 289 -13.48 10.44 11.54
CA LYS A 289 -14.26 11.31 12.42
C LYS A 289 -15.55 10.63 12.88
N LEU A 290 -16.12 9.78 12.03
CA LEU A 290 -17.45 9.18 12.25
C LEU A 290 -17.39 7.83 12.95
N ALA A 291 -16.28 7.11 12.85
CA ALA A 291 -16.00 5.88 13.58
C ALA A 291 -14.61 6.01 14.21
N PRO A 292 -14.42 6.83 15.27
CA PRO A 292 -13.13 6.96 15.94
C PRO A 292 -12.70 5.62 16.55
N ASP A 293 -11.39 5.39 16.61
CA ASP A 293 -10.86 4.15 17.18
C ASP A 293 -10.80 4.25 18.70
N ASN A 294 -11.88 3.86 19.37
CA ASN A 294 -12.02 4.00 20.82
C ASN A 294 -10.94 3.22 21.59
N GLU A 295 -10.52 2.06 21.10
CA GLU A 295 -9.46 1.25 21.73
C GLU A 295 -8.09 1.94 21.67
N ALA A 296 -7.73 2.54 20.52
CA ALA A 296 -6.48 3.28 20.41
C ALA A 296 -6.51 4.62 21.17
N ILE A 297 -7.69 5.23 21.36
CA ILE A 297 -7.85 6.42 22.20
C ILE A 297 -7.61 6.03 23.67
N LEU A 298 -8.29 4.98 24.16
CA LEU A 298 -8.12 4.50 25.54
C LEU A 298 -6.66 4.09 25.82
N ALA A 299 -6.01 3.36 24.92
CA ALA A 299 -4.62 2.96 25.09
C ALA A 299 -3.62 4.14 25.04
N ARG A 300 -3.97 5.25 24.38
CA ARG A 300 -3.18 6.49 24.40
C ARG A 300 -3.39 7.28 25.69
N ASP A 301 -4.63 7.33 26.16
CA ASP A 301 -5.00 8.00 27.40
C ASP A 301 -4.36 7.29 28.60
N GLU A 302 -4.39 5.95 28.66
CA GLU A 302 -3.69 5.15 29.67
C GLU A 302 -2.16 5.39 29.65
N LYS A 303 -1.56 5.44 28.46
CA LYS A 303 -0.12 5.76 28.33
C LYS A 303 0.20 7.19 28.77
N ALA A 304 -0.70 8.14 28.53
CA ALA A 304 -0.53 9.53 28.94
C ALA A 304 -0.68 9.68 30.46
N GLU A 305 -1.63 8.97 31.07
CA GLU A 305 -1.80 8.91 32.53
C GLU A 305 -0.59 8.28 33.20
N MET A 306 -0.12 7.12 32.74
CA MET A 306 1.07 6.47 33.28
C MET A 306 2.32 7.35 33.15
N LYS A 307 2.44 8.13 32.06
CA LYS A 307 3.56 9.08 31.88
C LYS A 307 3.46 10.27 32.85
N ARG A 308 2.25 10.76 33.12
CA ARG A 308 2.00 11.79 34.14
C ARG A 308 2.29 11.28 35.55
N GLU A 309 1.90 10.06 35.89
CA GLU A 309 2.21 9.45 37.19
C GLU A 309 3.71 9.30 37.41
N VAL A 310 4.46 8.90 36.37
CA VAL A 310 5.92 8.84 36.43
C VAL A 310 6.53 10.24 36.61
N GLU A 311 6.07 11.25 35.89
CA GLU A 311 6.54 12.64 36.07
C GLU A 311 6.21 13.18 37.47
N VAL A 312 5.03 12.90 38.01
CA VAL A 312 4.63 13.34 39.36
C VAL A 312 5.48 12.64 40.43
N SER A 313 5.69 11.32 40.32
CA SER A 313 6.55 10.59 41.29
C SER A 313 8.01 11.03 41.26
N GLN A 314 8.53 11.46 40.11
CA GLN A 314 9.87 12.02 39.99
C GLN A 314 9.99 13.43 40.61
N LEU A 315 8.91 14.22 40.57
CA LEU A 315 8.86 15.53 41.22
C LEU A 315 8.69 15.44 42.74
N GLU A 316 8.02 14.42 43.25
CA GLU A 316 7.89 14.18 44.70
C GLU A 316 9.17 13.63 45.35
N GLN A 317 10.10 13.11 44.55
CA GLN A 317 11.40 12.58 45.00
C GLN A 317 12.57 13.57 44.89
N ALA A 318 12.32 14.78 44.37
CA ALA A 318 13.32 15.86 44.19
C ALA A 318 13.15 16.97 45.24
#